data_AF-A0A9Q0RP12-F1
#
_entry.id   AF-A0A9Q0RP12-F1
#
_cell.length_a   1.000
_cell.length_b   1.000
_cell.length_c   1.000
_cell.angle_alpha   90.00
_cell.angle_beta   90.00
_cell.angle_gamma   90.00
#
_symmetry.space_group_name_H-M   'P 1'
#
loop_
_entity.id
_entity.type
_entity.pdbx_description
1 polymer ?
#
loop_
_entity_poly.entity_id
_entity_poly.type
_entity_poly.pdbx_seq_one_letter_code
_entity_poly.pdbx_strand_id
1 'polypeptide(L)'
;MNKIHYFCYGSNMLMRRMHVNNKSATKFTNGILKGWKLSFSGASDFWKGSSANIVPASEQDYVMGVVYLLDESDIENLDRQEVGYNPIKVSIETDSTEGKKIIQCRTYVQKDPYQSTGDGVPSKLYKDIIITGARDHGIDSNYIDYIIKTFPDNGESNQQYNNYNNNNKRTMSGRKFFVGGNWKMNGSNSSNADLVQVLAKGPLDPQTEVVVGVPSIYLSDVRQKLPSNVSVAAQNCYKVAKGAFTGEISPAMIKDVNVEWVILGHSERRNVFGESDQLVAEKVAHALEQGLKVIACIGELLEERESGKTAEVVFRQTKTIADQIKDWSNVVLAYEPVWAIGTGKTATPAQAQEVHQQLRQWMSENVSPDVAQSIRIIYGGSVTASNAKELATQADVDGFLVGGASLKPEFVQIVNARQ
;
A
#
# COMPACT_ATOMS: atom_id res chain seq x y z
N MET A 1 -6.15 -1.11 31.82
CA MET A 1 -7.49 -0.97 31.22
C MET A 1 -8.05 -2.37 31.03
N ASN A 2 -9.31 -2.60 31.40
CA ASN A 2 -9.93 -3.90 31.16
C ASN A 2 -10.11 -4.09 29.66
N LYS A 3 -9.61 -5.21 29.13
CA LYS A 3 -9.81 -5.60 27.74
C LYS A 3 -10.89 -6.67 27.65
N ILE A 4 -11.66 -6.64 26.57
CA ILE A 4 -12.70 -7.64 26.29
C ILE A 4 -12.35 -8.41 25.03
N HIS A 5 -12.61 -9.72 25.07
CA HIS A 5 -12.58 -10.58 23.90
C HIS A 5 -13.91 -10.46 23.15
N TYR A 6 -13.85 -10.05 21.90
CA TYR A 6 -14.99 -9.98 20.99
C TYR A 6 -14.80 -10.99 19.86
N PHE A 7 -15.77 -11.90 19.72
CA PHE A 7 -15.81 -12.85 18.62
C PHE A 7 -16.69 -12.33 17.49
N CYS A 8 -16.11 -12.13 16.31
CA CYS A 8 -16.84 -11.73 15.11
C CYS A 8 -16.80 -12.83 14.04
N TYR A 9 -17.93 -13.00 13.36
CA TYR A 9 -18.15 -13.99 12.31
C TYR A 9 -18.72 -13.37 11.01
N GLY A 10 -19.03 -12.07 11.04
CA GLY A 10 -19.60 -11.31 9.92
C GLY A 10 -18.60 -10.31 9.34
N SER A 11 -19.10 -9.18 8.83
CA SER A 11 -18.26 -8.19 8.16
C SER A 11 -17.15 -7.59 9.03
N ASN A 12 -17.27 -7.62 10.36
CA ASN A 12 -16.24 -7.13 11.28
C ASN A 12 -15.01 -8.05 11.33
N MET A 13 -15.04 -9.25 10.72
CA MET A 13 -13.83 -10.04 10.48
C MET A 13 -12.83 -9.27 9.61
N LEU A 14 -13.29 -8.34 8.77
CA LEU A 14 -12.43 -7.47 7.99
C LEU A 14 -11.91 -6.32 8.89
N MET A 15 -10.61 -6.35 9.20
CA MET A 15 -10.00 -5.46 10.21
C MET A 15 -10.25 -3.97 9.96
N ARG A 16 -10.11 -3.51 8.71
CA ARG A 16 -10.41 -2.11 8.35
C ARG A 16 -11.84 -1.69 8.67
N ARG A 17 -12.81 -2.61 8.61
CA ARG A 17 -14.20 -2.33 9.01
C ARG A 17 -14.33 -2.28 10.53
N MET A 18 -13.63 -3.18 11.23
CA MET A 18 -13.57 -3.15 12.69
C MET A 18 -13.04 -1.82 13.21
N HIS A 19 -11.98 -1.30 12.59
CA HIS A 19 -11.33 -0.03 12.97
C HIS A 19 -12.10 1.24 12.62
N VAL A 20 -13.21 1.17 11.86
CA VAL A 20 -14.03 2.36 11.54
C VAL A 20 -14.52 3.03 12.83
N ASN A 21 -15.07 2.24 13.75
CA ASN A 21 -15.59 2.74 15.03
C ASN A 21 -14.85 2.17 16.26
N ASN A 22 -13.95 1.21 16.08
CA ASN A 22 -13.29 0.51 17.20
C ASN A 22 -11.77 0.49 16.99
N LYS A 23 -11.12 1.64 17.12
CA LYS A 23 -9.69 1.81 16.82
C LYS A 23 -8.76 1.02 17.75
N SER A 24 -9.22 0.63 18.94
CA SER A 24 -8.43 -0.19 19.87
C SER A 24 -8.35 -1.67 19.47
N ALA A 25 -9.16 -2.11 18.49
CA ALA A 25 -9.27 -3.52 18.14
C ALA A 25 -7.93 -4.12 17.69
N THR A 26 -7.40 -5.05 18.45
CA THR A 26 -6.20 -5.83 18.07
C THR A 26 -6.57 -7.30 17.92
N LYS A 27 -6.12 -7.96 16.85
CA LYS A 27 -6.37 -9.40 16.66
C LYS A 27 -5.76 -10.16 17.84
N PHE A 28 -6.56 -11.03 18.47
CA PHE A 28 -6.10 -11.93 19.52
C PHE A 28 -5.78 -13.32 18.96
N THR A 29 -6.76 -13.95 18.31
CA THR A 29 -6.63 -15.30 17.74
C THR A 29 -7.81 -15.58 16.80
N ASN A 30 -7.75 -16.65 16.02
CA ASN A 30 -8.94 -17.20 15.36
C ASN A 30 -9.65 -18.13 16.34
N GLY A 31 -10.95 -18.32 16.16
CA GLY A 31 -11.74 -19.11 17.11
C GLY A 31 -12.85 -19.90 16.46
N ILE A 32 -13.26 -20.96 17.15
CA ILE A 32 -14.37 -21.84 16.77
C ILE A 32 -15.46 -21.75 17.84
N LEU A 33 -16.66 -21.41 17.41
CA LEU A 33 -17.89 -21.45 18.21
C LEU A 33 -18.68 -22.72 17.87
N LYS A 34 -18.66 -23.73 18.75
CA LYS A 34 -19.37 -25.00 18.57
C LYS A 34 -20.84 -24.91 19.00
N GLY A 35 -21.72 -25.69 18.38
CA GLY A 35 -23.15 -25.69 18.68
C GLY A 35 -23.93 -24.56 17.99
N TRP A 36 -23.31 -23.90 17.01
CA TRP A 36 -23.88 -22.77 16.28
C TRP A 36 -23.61 -22.92 14.78
N LYS A 37 -24.51 -22.39 13.97
CA LYS A 37 -24.33 -22.29 12.51
C LYS A 37 -24.43 -20.85 12.05
N LEU A 38 -23.67 -20.53 11.00
CA LEU A 38 -23.80 -19.28 10.28
C LEU A 38 -25.15 -19.28 9.53
N SER A 39 -25.79 -18.13 9.49
CA SER A 39 -27.02 -17.88 8.75
C SER A 39 -27.01 -16.46 8.20
N PHE A 40 -27.85 -16.20 7.20
CA PHE A 40 -28.10 -14.86 6.72
C PHE A 40 -29.58 -14.55 6.94
N SER A 41 -29.85 -13.44 7.62
CA SER A 41 -31.20 -13.04 7.99
C SER A 41 -31.29 -11.52 8.14
N GLY A 42 -32.51 -10.98 8.08
CA GLY A 42 -32.78 -9.55 8.16
C GLY A 42 -32.34 -8.76 6.92
N ALA A 43 -33.21 -7.92 6.37
CA ALA A 43 -32.85 -7.06 5.24
C ALA A 43 -31.94 -5.91 5.70
N SER A 44 -30.83 -5.68 5.00
CA SER A 44 -29.97 -4.52 5.21
C SER A 44 -30.01 -3.61 3.99
N ASP A 45 -30.52 -2.39 4.18
CA ASP A 45 -30.51 -1.34 3.15
C ASP A 45 -29.10 -0.93 2.75
N PHE A 46 -28.16 -1.00 3.70
CA PHE A 46 -26.75 -0.70 3.47
C PHE A 46 -26.09 -1.78 2.60
N TRP A 47 -26.36 -3.05 2.90
CA TRP A 47 -25.76 -4.17 2.19
C TRP A 47 -26.52 -4.61 0.95
N LYS A 48 -27.77 -4.16 0.75
CA LYS A 48 -28.64 -4.61 -0.34
C LYS A 48 -28.84 -6.13 -0.33
N GLY A 49 -28.98 -6.71 0.86
CA GLY A 49 -29.14 -8.14 1.06
C GLY A 49 -29.24 -8.51 2.54
N SER A 50 -29.28 -9.82 2.82
CA SER A 50 -29.39 -10.35 4.17
C SER A 50 -28.07 -10.24 4.95
N SER A 51 -28.13 -9.91 6.24
CA SER A 51 -26.94 -9.75 7.10
C SER A 51 -26.54 -11.05 7.80
N ALA A 52 -25.26 -11.20 8.14
CA ALA A 52 -24.76 -12.39 8.79
C ALA A 52 -25.29 -12.50 10.22
N ASN A 53 -25.70 -13.69 10.61
CA ASN A 53 -26.21 -14.02 11.93
C ASN A 53 -25.72 -15.41 12.33
N ILE A 54 -25.76 -15.74 13.62
CA ILE A 54 -25.53 -17.10 14.11
C ILE A 54 -26.78 -17.60 14.82
N VAL A 55 -27.10 -18.88 14.63
CA VAL A 55 -28.23 -19.52 15.31
C VAL A 55 -27.79 -20.81 15.98
N PRO A 56 -28.42 -21.21 17.11
CA PRO A 56 -28.15 -22.49 17.74
C PRO A 56 -28.34 -23.65 16.75
N ALA A 57 -27.46 -24.65 16.85
CA ALA A 57 -27.39 -25.79 15.95
C ALA A 57 -26.91 -27.05 16.70
N SER A 58 -26.63 -28.14 15.97
CA SER A 58 -26.15 -29.37 16.59
C SER A 58 -24.73 -29.20 17.14
N GLU A 59 -24.29 -30.08 18.05
CA GLU A 59 -22.92 -30.02 18.60
C GLU A 59 -21.83 -30.23 17.54
N GLN A 60 -22.18 -30.78 16.37
CA GLN A 60 -21.28 -30.97 15.24
C GLN A 60 -21.14 -29.70 14.39
N ASP A 61 -22.09 -28.77 14.49
CA ASP A 61 -22.06 -27.50 13.78
C ASP A 61 -21.16 -26.50 14.50
N TYR A 62 -20.48 -25.67 13.71
CA TYR A 62 -19.63 -24.63 14.25
C TYR A 62 -19.55 -23.39 13.35
N VAL A 63 -19.15 -22.28 13.97
CA VAL A 63 -18.81 -21.03 13.28
C VAL A 63 -17.37 -20.68 13.55
N MET A 64 -16.57 -20.50 12.50
CA MET A 64 -15.23 -19.94 12.63
C MET A 64 -15.28 -18.42 12.51
N GLY A 65 -14.43 -17.76 13.27
CA GLY A 65 -14.35 -16.31 13.27
C GLY A 65 -13.04 -15.80 13.85
N VAL A 66 -12.99 -14.48 14.03
CA VAL A 66 -11.83 -13.77 14.59
C VAL A 66 -12.18 -13.28 15.98
N VAL A 67 -11.25 -13.46 16.92
CA VAL A 67 -11.32 -12.88 18.25
C VAL A 67 -10.46 -11.62 18.28
N TYR A 68 -11.07 -10.49 18.61
CA TYR A 68 -10.39 -9.22 18.86
C TYR A 68 -10.30 -8.93 20.36
N LEU A 69 -9.20 -8.32 20.79
CA LEU A 69 -9.11 -7.61 22.06
C LEU A 69 -9.49 -6.15 21.86
N LEU A 70 -10.40 -5.65 22.69
CA LEU A 70 -10.91 -4.29 22.66
C LEU A 70 -10.81 -3.64 24.03
N ASP A 71 -10.59 -2.34 24.05
CA ASP A 71 -10.73 -1.56 25.27
C ASP A 71 -12.21 -1.39 25.63
N GLU A 72 -12.52 -1.35 26.93
CA GLU A 72 -13.90 -1.28 27.44
C GLU A 72 -14.68 -0.05 26.90
N SER A 73 -13.99 1.05 26.57
CA SER A 73 -14.59 2.23 25.94
C SER A 73 -15.13 1.99 24.52
N ASP A 74 -14.63 0.99 23.79
CA ASP A 74 -15.10 0.65 22.44
C ASP A 74 -16.33 -0.27 22.46
N ILE A 75 -16.77 -0.75 23.63
CA ILE A 75 -18.01 -1.55 23.74
C ILE A 75 -19.22 -0.71 23.34
N GLU A 76 -19.29 0.54 23.78
CA GLU A 76 -20.41 1.42 23.41
C GLU A 76 -20.42 1.70 21.90
N ASN A 77 -19.25 1.75 21.26
CA ASN A 77 -19.13 1.89 19.81
C ASN A 77 -19.64 0.65 19.10
N LEU A 78 -19.30 -0.55 19.59
CA LEU A 78 -19.85 -1.80 19.06
C LEU A 78 -21.36 -1.92 19.25
N ASP A 79 -21.88 -1.57 20.42
CA ASP A 79 -23.33 -1.61 20.69
C ASP A 79 -24.08 -0.64 19.78
N ARG A 80 -23.51 0.54 19.49
CA ARG A 80 -24.04 1.50 18.51
C ARG A 80 -23.91 1.03 17.06
N GLN A 81 -22.92 0.20 16.74
CA GLN A 81 -22.67 -0.30 15.39
C GLN A 81 -23.57 -1.50 15.04
N GLU A 82 -23.89 -2.33 16.02
CA GLU A 82 -24.68 -3.55 15.87
C GLU A 82 -26.18 -3.30 16.14
N VAL A 83 -26.71 -2.19 15.59
CA VAL A 83 -28.14 -1.86 15.67
C VAL A 83 -28.94 -2.98 15.02
N GLY A 84 -29.74 -3.70 15.81
CA GLY A 84 -30.49 -4.87 15.38
C GLY A 84 -29.97 -6.19 15.93
N TYR A 85 -28.90 -6.19 16.72
CA TYR A 85 -28.38 -7.37 17.39
C TYR A 85 -28.42 -7.25 18.92
N ASN A 86 -28.50 -8.39 19.60
CA ASN A 86 -28.34 -8.54 21.04
C ASN A 86 -26.91 -9.04 21.35
N PRO A 87 -26.18 -8.37 22.27
CA PRO A 87 -24.92 -8.90 22.75
C PRO A 87 -25.17 -10.16 23.60
N ILE A 88 -24.38 -11.21 23.35
CA ILE A 88 -24.36 -12.43 24.15
C ILE A 88 -22.93 -12.80 24.54
N LYS A 89 -22.79 -13.65 25.55
CA LYS A 89 -21.51 -14.27 25.91
C LYS A 89 -21.45 -15.68 25.35
N VAL A 90 -20.33 -16.04 24.75
CA VAL A 90 -20.09 -17.35 24.13
C VAL A 90 -18.71 -17.90 24.51
N SER A 91 -18.61 -19.22 24.55
CA SER A 91 -17.35 -19.95 24.75
C SER A 91 -16.70 -20.23 23.40
N ILE A 92 -15.50 -19.72 23.18
CA ILE A 92 -14.75 -19.88 21.93
C ILE A 92 -13.54 -20.78 22.16
N GLU A 93 -13.41 -21.83 21.35
CA GLU A 93 -12.19 -22.64 21.27
C GLU A 93 -11.17 -21.91 20.39
N THR A 94 -10.04 -21.50 20.97
CA THR A 94 -9.00 -20.73 20.28
C THR A 94 -8.13 -21.62 19.39
N ASP A 95 -7.80 -21.11 18.22
CA ASP A 95 -6.79 -21.68 17.33
C ASP A 95 -5.44 -20.97 17.57
N SER A 96 -4.74 -21.41 18.62
CA SER A 96 -3.47 -20.82 19.09
C SER A 96 -2.34 -21.84 19.05
N THR A 97 -1.13 -21.36 18.74
CA THR A 97 0.13 -22.12 18.77
C THR A 97 0.47 -22.65 20.17
N GLU A 98 -0.13 -22.11 21.23
CA GLU A 98 0.03 -22.57 22.63
C GLU A 98 -0.96 -23.68 23.03
N GLY A 99 -1.74 -24.20 22.08
CA GLY A 99 -2.77 -25.20 22.30
C GLY A 99 -4.19 -24.61 22.40
N LYS A 100 -5.19 -25.50 22.24
CA LYS A 100 -6.61 -25.15 22.27
C LYS A 100 -7.03 -24.74 23.69
N LYS A 101 -7.47 -23.49 23.85
CA LYS A 101 -8.04 -22.95 25.09
C LYS A 101 -9.48 -22.53 24.86
N ILE A 102 -10.32 -22.62 25.89
CA ILE A 102 -11.68 -22.07 25.86
C ILE A 102 -11.64 -20.69 26.51
N ILE A 103 -12.02 -19.66 25.76
CA ILE A 103 -12.12 -18.28 26.26
C ILE A 103 -13.56 -17.78 26.19
N GLN A 104 -13.92 -16.89 27.12
CA GLN A 104 -15.21 -16.21 27.11
C GLN A 104 -15.14 -14.97 26.22
N CYS A 105 -15.97 -14.93 25.18
CA CYS A 105 -16.07 -13.81 24.26
C CYS A 105 -17.46 -13.19 24.31
N ARG A 106 -17.54 -11.87 24.09
CA ARG A 106 -18.78 -11.22 23.66
C ARG A 106 -18.97 -11.46 22.16
N THR A 107 -20.19 -11.67 21.72
CA THR A 107 -20.58 -11.64 20.31
C THR A 107 -21.98 -11.06 20.17
N TYR A 108 -22.49 -10.93 18.95
CA TYR A 108 -23.79 -10.36 18.66
C TYR A 108 -24.64 -11.37 17.90
N VAL A 109 -25.91 -11.50 18.25
CA VAL A 109 -26.91 -12.31 17.52
C VAL A 109 -28.07 -11.41 17.17
N GLN A 110 -28.67 -11.54 15.98
CA GLN A 110 -29.79 -10.68 15.60
C GLN A 110 -30.92 -10.74 16.64
N LYS A 111 -31.52 -9.59 16.93
CA LYS A 111 -32.75 -9.50 17.71
C LYS A 111 -33.82 -10.34 17.00
N ASP A 112 -34.53 -11.17 17.78
CA ASP A 112 -35.64 -12.04 17.35
C ASP A 112 -36.46 -11.37 16.23
N PRO A 113 -36.75 -12.06 15.11
CA PRO A 113 -36.72 -11.49 13.77
C PRO A 113 -37.65 -10.30 13.67
N TYR A 114 -37.05 -9.11 13.78
CA TYR A 114 -37.73 -7.87 13.45
C TYR A 114 -37.94 -7.92 11.93
N GLN A 115 -39.08 -8.49 11.53
CA GLN A 115 -39.63 -8.50 10.18
C GLN A 115 -38.70 -9.16 9.14
N SER A 116 -38.81 -10.48 8.96
CA SER A 116 -38.15 -11.22 7.88
C SER A 116 -38.68 -10.78 6.51
N THR A 117 -38.18 -9.68 5.99
CA THR A 117 -38.37 -9.27 4.58
C THR A 117 -37.18 -9.66 3.72
N GLY A 118 -36.10 -10.17 4.32
CA GLY A 118 -34.94 -10.72 3.61
C GLY A 118 -35.19 -12.18 3.21
N ASP A 119 -34.82 -12.52 1.98
CA ASP A 119 -34.86 -13.86 1.38
C ASP A 119 -33.77 -14.82 1.94
N GLY A 120 -33.01 -14.38 2.95
CA GLY A 120 -31.86 -15.10 3.48
C GLY A 120 -30.64 -15.07 2.55
N VAL A 121 -30.68 -14.25 1.49
CA VAL A 121 -29.61 -14.14 0.49
C VAL A 121 -28.81 -12.86 0.76
N PRO A 122 -27.50 -12.95 1.09
CA PRO A 122 -26.63 -11.78 1.19
C PRO A 122 -26.39 -11.15 -0.19
N SER A 123 -25.93 -9.89 -0.19
CA SER A 123 -25.37 -9.34 -1.42
C SER A 123 -24.01 -9.93 -1.73
N LYS A 124 -23.65 -9.92 -3.02
CA LYS A 124 -22.33 -10.39 -3.45
C LYS A 124 -21.22 -9.63 -2.72
N LEU A 125 -21.35 -8.30 -2.65
CA LEU A 125 -20.39 -7.45 -1.96
C LEU A 125 -20.23 -7.82 -0.48
N TYR A 126 -21.35 -8.02 0.23
CA TYR A 126 -21.31 -8.33 1.64
C TYR A 126 -20.69 -9.69 1.92
N LYS A 127 -21.04 -10.71 1.11
CA LYS A 127 -20.43 -12.03 1.20
C LYS A 127 -18.93 -11.98 0.89
N ASP A 128 -18.52 -11.23 -0.14
CA ASP A 128 -17.10 -11.03 -0.48
C ASP A 128 -16.32 -10.38 0.67
N ILE A 129 -16.93 -9.46 1.44
CA ILE A 129 -16.31 -8.83 2.61
C ILE A 129 -16.06 -9.83 3.74
N ILE A 130 -17.03 -10.70 4.02
CA ILE A 130 -16.90 -11.77 5.02
C ILE A 130 -15.77 -12.72 4.61
N ILE A 131 -15.76 -13.15 3.35
CA ILE A 131 -14.74 -14.04 2.78
C ILE A 131 -13.36 -13.39 2.83
N THR A 132 -13.26 -12.10 2.47
CA THR A 132 -11.98 -11.37 2.50
C THR A 132 -11.45 -11.28 3.93
N GLY A 133 -12.29 -10.88 4.89
CA GLY A 133 -11.91 -10.82 6.30
C GLY A 133 -11.45 -12.19 6.84
N ALA A 134 -12.12 -13.27 6.44
CA ALA A 134 -11.73 -14.63 6.80
C ALA A 134 -10.36 -15.03 6.23
N ARG A 135 -10.11 -14.72 4.93
CA ARG A 135 -8.83 -14.98 4.26
C ARG A 135 -7.69 -14.19 4.88
N ASP A 136 -7.89 -12.90 5.12
CA ASP A 136 -6.87 -12.00 5.71
C ASP A 136 -6.40 -12.50 7.08
N HIS A 137 -7.29 -13.18 7.82
CA HIS A 137 -7.00 -13.70 9.14
C HIS A 137 -6.52 -15.16 9.14
N GLY A 138 -6.45 -15.81 7.97
CA GLY A 138 -6.04 -17.21 7.84
C GLY A 138 -7.05 -18.20 8.42
N ILE A 139 -8.35 -17.93 8.31
CA ILE A 139 -9.39 -18.92 8.65
C ILE A 139 -9.29 -20.12 7.68
N ASP A 140 -9.58 -21.33 8.18
CA ASP A 140 -9.50 -22.58 7.41
C ASP A 140 -10.21 -22.48 6.06
N SER A 141 -9.51 -22.89 4.99
CA SER A 141 -10.00 -22.79 3.62
C SER A 141 -11.27 -23.61 3.38
N ASN A 142 -11.44 -24.74 4.06
CA ASN A 142 -12.65 -25.56 3.95
C ASN A 142 -13.87 -24.84 4.52
N TYR A 143 -13.70 -24.05 5.58
CA TYR A 143 -14.77 -23.23 6.13
C TYR A 143 -15.13 -22.07 5.20
N ILE A 144 -14.14 -21.46 4.56
CA ILE A 144 -14.37 -20.42 3.55
C ILE A 144 -15.13 -21.02 2.34
N ASP A 145 -14.73 -22.20 1.88
CA ASP A 145 -15.42 -22.93 0.81
C ASP A 145 -16.84 -23.31 1.19
N TYR A 146 -17.08 -23.69 2.45
CA TYR A 146 -18.41 -23.92 3.00
C TYR A 146 -19.28 -22.67 2.89
N ILE A 147 -18.77 -21.48 3.26
CA ILE A 147 -19.51 -20.22 3.12
C ILE A 147 -19.86 -19.96 1.65
N ILE A 148 -18.88 -20.11 0.75
CA ILE A 148 -19.06 -19.84 -0.69
C ILE A 148 -20.12 -20.75 -1.31
N LYS A 149 -20.10 -22.05 -0.97
CA LYS A 149 -20.98 -23.07 -1.55
C LYS A 149 -22.37 -23.09 -0.93
N THR A 150 -22.48 -22.79 0.37
CA THR A 150 -23.74 -22.93 1.11
C THR A 150 -24.64 -21.72 0.95
N PHE A 151 -24.07 -20.52 0.84
CA PHE A 151 -24.85 -19.27 0.81
C PHE A 151 -24.78 -18.61 -0.58
N PRO A 152 -25.82 -18.76 -1.42
CA PRO A 152 -25.90 -18.00 -2.67
C PRO A 152 -25.94 -16.50 -2.35
N ASP A 153 -25.55 -15.66 -3.31
CA ASP A 153 -25.71 -14.21 -3.22
C ASP A 153 -26.63 -13.70 -4.32
N ASN A 154 -27.20 -12.51 -4.13
CA ASN A 154 -28.15 -11.92 -5.07
C ASN A 154 -27.47 -11.12 -6.21
N GLY A 155 -26.14 -11.20 -6.36
CA GLY A 155 -25.38 -10.49 -7.39
C GLY A 155 -25.18 -8.99 -7.16
N GLU A 156 -25.80 -8.38 -6.15
CA GLU A 156 -25.71 -6.94 -5.89
C GLU A 156 -24.27 -6.51 -5.55
N SER A 157 -23.80 -5.49 -6.27
CA SER A 157 -22.51 -4.84 -6.03
C SER A 157 -22.73 -3.33 -5.92
N ASN A 158 -22.53 -2.78 -4.72
CA ASN A 158 -22.79 -1.36 -4.48
C ASN A 158 -21.74 -0.50 -5.21
N GLN A 159 -22.16 0.32 -6.19
CA GLN A 159 -21.28 1.21 -6.95
C GLN A 159 -20.49 2.19 -6.05
N GLN A 160 -21.04 2.60 -4.91
CA GLN A 160 -20.40 3.52 -3.97
C GLN A 160 -19.23 2.84 -3.23
N TYR A 161 -19.37 1.55 -2.89
CA TYR A 161 -18.27 0.75 -2.33
C TYR A 161 -17.32 0.26 -3.42
N ASN A 162 -17.78 0.04 -4.67
CA ASN A 162 -16.92 -0.25 -5.81
C ASN A 162 -16.02 0.95 -6.17
N ASN A 163 -16.44 2.18 -5.95
CA ASN A 163 -15.55 3.35 -6.08
C ASN A 163 -14.53 3.41 -4.93
N TYR A 164 -14.91 3.02 -3.71
CA TYR A 164 -13.99 2.84 -2.57
C TYR A 164 -13.00 1.66 -2.81
N ASN A 165 -13.46 0.57 -3.42
CA ASN A 165 -12.70 -0.64 -3.74
C ASN A 165 -11.94 -0.56 -5.06
N ASN A 166 -12.29 0.28 -6.03
CA ASN A 166 -11.46 0.50 -7.23
C ASN A 166 -10.26 1.38 -6.88
N ASN A 167 -10.41 2.28 -5.91
CA ASN A 167 -9.28 2.95 -5.27
C ASN A 167 -8.46 1.98 -4.39
N ASN A 168 -9.09 0.97 -3.76
CA ASN A 168 -8.43 -0.01 -2.88
C ASN A 168 -8.11 -1.40 -3.51
N LYS A 169 -8.41 -1.67 -4.79
CA LYS A 169 -7.93 -2.87 -5.48
C LYS A 169 -6.42 -2.77 -5.75
N ARG A 170 -5.87 -1.55 -5.67
CA ARG A 170 -4.43 -1.29 -5.56
C ARG A 170 -3.82 -1.76 -4.24
N THR A 171 -4.60 -2.09 -3.20
CA THR A 171 -4.08 -2.40 -1.85
C THR A 171 -4.13 -3.89 -1.46
N MET A 172 -4.39 -4.83 -2.39
CA MET A 172 -4.35 -6.28 -2.11
C MET A 172 -3.38 -7.10 -2.99
N SER A 173 -2.59 -6.46 -3.85
CA SER A 173 -1.25 -7.01 -4.15
C SER A 173 -0.30 -6.35 -3.16
N GLY A 174 0.67 -7.09 -2.60
CA GLY A 174 1.80 -6.45 -1.91
C GLY A 174 2.37 -5.29 -2.75
N ARG A 175 2.99 -4.31 -2.10
CA ARG A 175 3.57 -3.13 -2.79
C ARG A 175 4.36 -3.60 -4.01
N LYS A 176 3.86 -3.25 -5.21
CA LYS A 176 4.47 -3.69 -6.46
C LYS A 176 5.92 -3.20 -6.47
N PHE A 177 6.85 -4.11 -6.75
CA PHE A 177 8.27 -3.76 -6.77
C PHE A 177 8.51 -2.69 -7.83
N PHE A 178 9.32 -1.67 -7.53
CA PHE A 178 9.50 -0.52 -8.40
C PHE A 178 10.98 -0.29 -8.70
N VAL A 179 11.36 -0.28 -9.97
CA VAL A 179 12.75 0.00 -10.37
C VAL A 179 12.79 1.19 -11.32
N GLY A 180 13.28 2.30 -10.79
CA GLY A 180 13.60 3.52 -11.51
C GLY A 180 15.04 3.51 -12.00
N GLY A 181 15.29 3.87 -13.26
CA GLY A 181 16.63 4.12 -13.81
C GLY A 181 16.82 5.60 -14.12
N ASN A 182 17.55 6.34 -13.29
CA ASN A 182 17.85 7.76 -13.52
C ASN A 182 19.12 7.90 -14.36
N TRP A 183 18.97 8.22 -15.65
CA TRP A 183 20.09 8.39 -16.58
C TRP A 183 20.92 9.65 -16.29
N LYS A 184 20.41 10.57 -15.46
CA LYS A 184 21.01 11.86 -15.16
C LYS A 184 21.36 12.61 -16.45
N MET A 185 22.42 13.42 -16.45
CA MET A 185 22.91 14.14 -17.62
C MET A 185 23.82 13.25 -18.51
N ASN A 186 23.32 12.10 -18.96
CA ASN A 186 24.02 11.19 -19.87
C ASN A 186 23.17 10.84 -21.09
N GLY A 187 23.83 10.42 -22.17
CA GLY A 187 23.19 9.83 -23.33
C GLY A 187 23.42 10.60 -24.63
N SER A 188 23.00 9.95 -25.72
CA SER A 188 22.98 10.39 -27.10
C SER A 188 21.91 9.59 -27.83
N ASN A 189 21.45 10.01 -29.01
CA ASN A 189 20.46 9.24 -29.77
C ASN A 189 20.88 7.78 -29.99
N SER A 190 22.18 7.54 -30.26
CA SER A 190 22.71 6.19 -30.45
C SER A 190 22.71 5.39 -29.15
N SER A 191 23.35 5.90 -28.10
CA SER A 191 23.44 5.16 -26.83
C SER A 191 22.07 4.94 -26.19
N ASN A 192 21.14 5.89 -26.35
CA ASN A 192 19.78 5.73 -25.85
C ASN A 192 19.03 4.65 -26.63
N ALA A 193 19.22 4.55 -27.95
CA ALA A 193 18.67 3.47 -28.74
C ALA A 193 19.19 2.09 -28.29
N ASP A 194 20.47 1.98 -27.93
CA ASP A 194 21.04 0.76 -27.38
C ASP A 194 20.39 0.39 -26.04
N LEU A 195 20.20 1.35 -25.12
CA LEU A 195 19.50 1.13 -23.85
C LEU A 195 18.04 0.71 -24.05
N VAL A 196 17.36 1.32 -25.00
CA VAL A 196 15.99 0.93 -25.37
C VAL A 196 15.96 -0.51 -25.89
N GLN A 197 16.92 -0.92 -26.72
CA GLN A 197 16.99 -2.30 -27.20
C GLN A 197 17.26 -3.31 -26.07
N VAL A 198 18.11 -2.96 -25.11
CA VAL A 198 18.35 -3.77 -23.90
C VAL A 198 17.05 -4.00 -23.16
N LEU A 199 16.28 -2.94 -22.90
CA LEU A 199 15.00 -3.02 -22.18
C LEU A 199 13.90 -3.73 -22.98
N ALA A 200 13.88 -3.59 -24.30
CA ALA A 200 12.92 -4.25 -25.17
C ALA A 200 13.17 -5.76 -25.30
N LYS A 201 14.44 -6.19 -25.25
CA LYS A 201 14.83 -7.61 -25.39
C LYS A 201 14.97 -8.34 -24.06
N GLY A 202 15.27 -7.62 -22.97
CA GLY A 202 15.52 -8.21 -21.66
C GLY A 202 14.24 -8.84 -21.08
N PRO A 203 14.33 -9.99 -20.40
CA PRO A 203 13.21 -10.45 -19.59
C PRO A 203 13.01 -9.41 -18.48
N LEU A 204 11.86 -8.77 -18.45
CA LEU A 204 11.48 -7.87 -17.37
C LEU A 204 10.40 -8.56 -16.54
N ASP A 205 10.63 -8.69 -15.24
CA ASP A 205 9.65 -9.25 -14.32
C ASP A 205 8.31 -8.50 -14.44
N PRO A 206 7.20 -9.16 -14.84
CA PRO A 206 5.89 -8.51 -14.93
C PRO A 206 5.39 -7.97 -13.59
N GLN A 207 5.92 -8.47 -12.47
CA GLN A 207 5.62 -8.00 -11.11
C GLN A 207 6.44 -6.76 -10.71
N THR A 208 7.37 -6.31 -11.55
CA THR A 208 8.11 -5.05 -11.35
C THR A 208 7.53 -3.93 -12.21
N GLU A 209 7.29 -2.76 -11.63
CA GLU A 209 7.03 -1.54 -12.38
C GLU A 209 8.37 -0.87 -12.72
N VAL A 210 8.64 -0.70 -14.02
CA VAL A 210 9.91 -0.17 -14.52
C VAL A 210 9.70 1.23 -15.07
N VAL A 211 10.53 2.18 -14.61
CA VAL A 211 10.49 3.58 -15.03
C VAL A 211 11.90 4.04 -15.36
N VAL A 212 12.11 4.76 -16.47
CA VAL A 212 13.41 5.37 -16.80
C VAL A 212 13.34 6.89 -16.85
N GLY A 213 14.17 7.56 -16.05
CA GLY A 213 14.33 9.01 -15.98
C GLY A 213 15.32 9.50 -17.03
N VAL A 214 14.82 10.21 -18.04
CA VAL A 214 15.57 10.55 -19.26
C VAL A 214 15.84 12.07 -19.31
N PRO A 215 16.99 12.54 -19.82
CA PRO A 215 17.20 13.96 -20.09
C PRO A 215 16.07 14.56 -20.94
N SER A 216 15.65 15.78 -20.64
CA SER A 216 14.48 16.42 -21.26
C SER A 216 14.52 16.44 -22.79
N ILE A 217 15.71 16.64 -23.37
CA ILE A 217 15.93 16.67 -24.83
C ILE A 217 15.63 15.32 -25.52
N TYR A 218 15.62 14.20 -24.79
CA TYR A 218 15.36 12.86 -25.33
C TYR A 218 14.01 12.26 -24.91
N LEU A 219 13.18 12.98 -24.13
CA LEU A 219 11.94 12.44 -23.57
C LEU A 219 10.99 11.87 -24.62
N SER A 220 10.66 12.68 -25.64
CA SER A 220 9.73 12.28 -26.70
C SER A 220 10.27 11.09 -27.51
N ASP A 221 11.55 11.13 -27.90
CA ASP A 221 12.17 10.08 -28.71
C ASP A 221 12.22 8.74 -27.96
N VAL A 222 12.64 8.75 -26.70
CA VAL A 222 12.74 7.55 -25.87
C VAL A 222 11.36 6.98 -25.55
N ARG A 223 10.36 7.83 -25.26
CA ARG A 223 8.98 7.37 -25.02
C ARG A 223 8.38 6.66 -26.23
N GLN A 224 8.66 7.13 -27.45
CA GLN A 224 8.16 6.50 -28.69
C GLN A 224 8.81 5.14 -28.96
N LYS A 225 10.04 4.91 -28.50
CA LYS A 225 10.80 3.69 -28.80
C LYS A 225 10.73 2.62 -27.70
N LEU A 226 10.44 3.00 -26.46
CA LEU A 226 10.34 2.05 -25.34
C LEU A 226 9.08 1.19 -25.44
N PRO A 227 9.15 -0.08 -25.00
CA PRO A 227 7.98 -0.94 -24.92
C PRO A 227 6.96 -0.39 -23.91
N SER A 228 5.70 -0.82 -24.04
CA SER A 228 4.59 -0.32 -23.22
C SER A 228 4.68 -0.70 -21.73
N ASN A 229 5.45 -1.75 -21.40
CA ASN A 229 5.70 -2.19 -20.02
C ASN A 229 6.82 -1.39 -19.31
N VAL A 230 7.48 -0.45 -20.00
CA VAL A 230 8.46 0.46 -19.41
C VAL A 230 7.98 1.90 -19.55
N SER A 231 7.79 2.57 -18.41
CA SER A 231 7.39 3.98 -18.37
C SER A 231 8.60 4.90 -18.49
N VAL A 232 8.37 6.13 -18.93
CA VAL A 232 9.38 7.21 -18.97
C VAL A 232 9.06 8.22 -17.87
N ALA A 233 10.10 8.79 -17.29
CA ALA A 233 10.04 9.93 -16.38
C ALA A 233 10.89 11.10 -16.89
N ALA A 234 10.40 12.32 -16.69
CA ALA A 234 11.26 13.51 -16.72
C ALA A 234 12.13 13.56 -15.45
N GLN A 235 13.29 14.20 -15.54
CA GLN A 235 14.24 14.30 -14.41
C GLN A 235 14.04 15.54 -13.53
N ASN A 236 13.21 16.50 -13.97
CA ASN A 236 12.75 17.66 -13.21
C ASN A 236 11.55 18.30 -13.91
N CYS A 237 10.80 19.14 -13.19
CA CYS A 237 9.85 20.10 -13.77
C CYS A 237 9.67 21.30 -12.84
N TYR A 238 9.00 22.34 -13.33
CA TYR A 238 8.74 23.56 -12.55
C TYR A 238 7.36 23.56 -11.89
N LYS A 239 7.20 24.45 -10.91
CA LYS A 239 6.04 24.50 -10.00
C LYS A 239 4.81 25.23 -10.53
N VAL A 240 4.82 25.70 -11.79
CA VAL A 240 3.69 26.37 -12.43
C VAL A 240 3.53 25.93 -13.88
N ALA A 241 2.32 26.06 -14.41
CA ALA A 241 1.96 25.49 -15.72
C ALA A 241 2.69 26.13 -16.91
N LYS A 242 2.92 27.45 -16.87
CA LYS A 242 3.57 28.24 -17.93
C LYS A 242 4.02 29.62 -17.41
N GLY A 243 4.94 30.27 -18.10
CA GLY A 243 5.32 31.65 -17.81
C GLY A 243 6.72 31.98 -18.31
N ALA A 244 7.27 33.10 -17.84
CA ALA A 244 8.62 33.56 -18.16
C ALA A 244 9.69 32.81 -17.35
N PHE A 245 9.84 31.51 -17.61
CA PHE A 245 10.78 30.62 -16.93
C PHE A 245 11.72 29.96 -17.95
N THR A 246 12.57 30.77 -18.58
CA THR A 246 13.48 30.31 -19.66
C THR A 246 14.34 29.14 -19.20
N GLY A 247 14.25 28.01 -19.92
CA GLY A 247 15.01 26.79 -19.66
C GLY A 247 14.27 25.73 -18.83
N GLU A 248 13.18 26.09 -18.16
CA GLU A 248 12.34 25.15 -17.41
C GLU A 248 11.31 24.45 -18.30
N ILE A 249 10.87 23.26 -17.87
CA ILE A 249 9.73 22.54 -18.47
C ILE A 249 8.62 22.37 -17.42
N SER A 250 7.36 22.38 -17.85
CA SER A 250 6.21 22.22 -16.95
C SER A 250 5.64 20.79 -16.99
N PRO A 251 4.88 20.36 -15.96
CA PRO A 251 4.17 19.09 -15.98
C PRO A 251 3.27 18.90 -17.21
N ALA A 252 2.65 19.99 -17.70
CA ALA A 252 1.81 19.96 -18.90
C ALA A 252 2.62 19.59 -20.16
N MET A 253 3.83 20.12 -20.32
CA MET A 253 4.72 19.77 -21.44
C MET A 253 5.17 18.30 -21.38
N ILE A 254 5.41 17.78 -20.18
CA ILE A 254 5.79 16.37 -19.98
C ILE A 254 4.65 15.45 -20.42
N LYS A 255 3.40 15.77 -20.05
CA LYS A 255 2.23 15.00 -20.47
C LYS A 255 1.97 15.07 -21.97
N ASP A 256 2.22 16.22 -22.60
CA ASP A 256 2.03 16.43 -24.04
C ASP A 256 2.84 15.43 -24.89
N VAL A 257 4.02 15.03 -24.40
CA VAL A 257 4.87 14.01 -25.04
C VAL A 257 4.61 12.58 -24.54
N ASN A 258 3.44 12.34 -23.94
CA ASN A 258 2.99 11.04 -23.40
C ASN A 258 3.91 10.46 -22.31
N VAL A 259 4.53 11.31 -21.51
CA VAL A 259 5.32 10.92 -20.35
C VAL A 259 4.48 11.11 -19.08
N GLU A 260 4.47 10.09 -18.21
CA GLU A 260 3.57 10.03 -17.06
C GLU A 260 4.26 10.25 -15.70
N TRP A 261 5.59 10.21 -15.66
CA TRP A 261 6.36 10.30 -14.41
C TRP A 261 7.30 11.51 -14.39
N VAL A 262 7.65 11.97 -13.19
CA VAL A 262 8.74 12.93 -12.96
C VAL A 262 9.50 12.62 -11.68
N ILE A 263 10.83 12.75 -11.72
CA ILE A 263 11.70 12.70 -10.54
C ILE A 263 11.83 14.12 -9.98
N LEU A 264 11.59 14.30 -8.69
CA LEU A 264 11.63 15.60 -8.02
C LEU A 264 12.38 15.53 -6.70
N GLY A 265 13.11 16.60 -6.37
CA GLY A 265 13.89 16.66 -5.13
C GLY A 265 15.12 15.75 -5.12
N HIS A 266 15.59 15.29 -6.28
CA HIS A 266 16.82 14.50 -6.37
C HIS A 266 17.99 15.23 -5.69
N SER A 267 18.87 14.49 -5.01
CA SER A 267 19.98 15.06 -4.22
C SER A 267 20.83 16.10 -4.98
N GLU A 268 21.12 15.86 -6.26
CA GLU A 268 21.85 16.82 -7.11
C GLU A 268 21.10 18.15 -7.24
N ARG A 269 19.77 18.13 -7.34
CA ARG A 269 18.94 19.34 -7.46
C ARG A 269 18.97 20.15 -6.17
N ARG A 270 18.91 19.46 -5.03
CA ARG A 270 18.99 20.07 -3.69
C ARG A 270 20.37 20.68 -3.44
N ASN A 271 21.43 19.91 -3.68
CA ASN A 271 22.78 20.25 -3.22
C ASN A 271 23.60 21.06 -4.24
N VAL A 272 23.42 20.83 -5.55
CA VAL A 272 24.15 21.57 -6.60
C VAL A 272 23.36 22.80 -7.06
N PHE A 273 22.04 22.69 -7.13
CA PHE A 273 21.18 23.74 -7.68
C PHE A 273 20.29 24.44 -6.63
N GLY A 274 20.43 24.07 -5.35
CA GLY A 274 19.81 24.78 -4.24
C GLY A 274 18.29 24.62 -4.14
N GLU A 275 17.71 23.54 -4.65
CA GLU A 275 16.27 23.31 -4.48
C GLU A 275 15.91 23.04 -3.01
N SER A 276 15.20 23.98 -2.39
CA SER A 276 14.74 23.86 -1.00
C SER A 276 13.59 22.84 -0.86
N ASP A 277 13.37 22.35 0.36
CA ASP A 277 12.25 21.44 0.65
C ASP A 277 10.90 22.02 0.24
N GLN A 278 10.69 23.31 0.48
CA GLN A 278 9.47 24.01 0.10
C GLN A 278 9.29 24.06 -1.41
N LEU A 279 10.35 24.36 -2.16
CA LEU A 279 10.28 24.36 -3.63
C LEU A 279 9.99 22.95 -4.17
N VAL A 280 10.62 21.92 -3.60
CA VAL A 280 10.36 20.53 -3.98
C VAL A 280 8.91 20.16 -3.70
N ALA A 281 8.38 20.50 -2.53
CA ALA A 281 7.00 20.20 -2.18
C ALA A 281 5.99 20.91 -3.11
N GLU A 282 6.23 22.17 -3.47
CA GLU A 282 5.43 22.91 -4.47
C GLU A 282 5.46 22.23 -5.85
N LYS A 283 6.63 21.76 -6.29
CA LYS A 283 6.77 21.01 -7.55
C LYS A 283 6.02 19.68 -7.50
N VAL A 284 6.13 18.93 -6.38
CA VAL A 284 5.43 17.66 -6.20
C VAL A 284 3.92 17.88 -6.28
N ALA A 285 3.40 18.86 -5.56
CA ALA A 285 1.97 19.18 -5.57
C ALA A 285 1.48 19.55 -6.98
N HIS A 286 2.20 20.44 -7.68
CA HIS A 286 1.81 20.84 -9.03
C HIS A 286 1.90 19.70 -10.05
N ALA A 287 2.92 18.84 -9.97
CA ALA A 287 3.04 17.66 -10.83
C ALA A 287 1.84 16.71 -10.65
N LEU A 288 1.45 16.42 -9.40
CA LEU A 288 0.31 15.57 -9.08
C LEU A 288 -1.02 16.21 -9.51
N GLU A 289 -1.20 17.52 -9.31
CA GLU A 289 -2.38 18.26 -9.76
C GLU A 289 -2.57 18.15 -11.28
N GLN A 290 -1.48 18.17 -12.03
CA GLN A 290 -1.51 17.99 -13.48
C GLN A 290 -1.65 16.52 -13.92
N GLY A 291 -1.68 15.58 -12.96
CA GLY A 291 -1.89 14.16 -13.20
C GLY A 291 -0.62 13.39 -13.59
N LEU A 292 0.57 13.93 -13.31
CA LEU A 292 1.80 13.14 -13.32
C LEU A 292 1.89 12.27 -12.07
N LYS A 293 2.63 11.17 -12.18
CA LYS A 293 3.12 10.39 -11.05
C LYS A 293 4.50 10.90 -10.65
N VAL A 294 4.85 10.82 -9.38
CA VAL A 294 6.06 11.47 -8.85
C VAL A 294 6.96 10.47 -8.14
N ILE A 295 8.25 10.47 -8.48
CA ILE A 295 9.31 9.89 -7.67
C ILE A 295 9.91 11.03 -6.85
N ALA A 296 9.55 11.13 -5.58
CA ALA A 296 9.98 12.20 -4.69
C ALA A 296 11.21 11.74 -3.89
N CYS A 297 12.35 12.40 -4.09
CA CYS A 297 13.60 12.03 -3.46
C CYS A 297 13.84 12.79 -2.14
N ILE A 298 14.34 12.05 -1.16
CA ILE A 298 14.76 12.50 0.16
C ILE A 298 16.06 11.81 0.56
N GLY A 299 16.79 12.36 1.51
CA GLY A 299 18.03 11.78 2.02
C GLY A 299 18.90 12.80 2.72
N GLU A 300 19.77 12.28 3.57
CA GLU A 300 20.73 13.03 4.37
C GLU A 300 22.13 13.06 3.75
N LEU A 301 22.88 14.11 4.07
CA LEU A 301 24.31 14.25 3.78
C LEU A 301 25.16 13.36 4.70
N LEU A 302 26.43 13.15 4.32
CA LEU A 302 27.35 12.37 5.15
C LEU A 302 27.47 12.93 6.58
N GLU A 303 27.65 14.25 6.70
CA GLU A 303 27.79 14.94 7.99
C GLU A 303 26.53 14.81 8.85
N GLU A 304 25.35 14.77 8.23
CA GLU A 304 24.08 14.57 8.91
C GLU A 304 23.95 13.13 9.41
N ARG A 305 24.41 12.13 8.64
CA ARG A 305 24.48 10.72 9.08
C ARG A 305 25.45 10.56 10.25
N GLU A 306 26.66 11.10 10.12
CA GLU A 306 27.72 10.99 11.14
C GLU A 306 27.35 11.72 12.44
N SER A 307 26.50 12.75 12.37
CA SER A 307 25.95 13.44 13.54
C SER A 307 24.64 12.85 14.08
N GLY A 308 24.18 11.70 13.55
CA GLY A 308 22.99 11.00 14.04
C GLY A 308 21.66 11.68 13.68
N LYS A 309 21.64 12.54 12.65
CA LYS A 309 20.49 13.35 12.24
C LYS A 309 19.69 12.77 11.06
N THR A 310 19.97 11.54 10.63
CA THR A 310 19.29 10.91 9.48
C THR A 310 17.77 11.02 9.60
N ALA A 311 17.18 10.58 10.71
CA ALA A 311 15.74 10.62 10.93
C ALA A 311 15.18 12.05 10.88
N GLU A 312 15.83 13.00 11.54
CA GLU A 312 15.46 14.41 11.54
C GLU A 312 15.36 14.97 10.11
N VAL A 313 16.39 14.70 9.29
CA VAL A 313 16.47 15.21 7.91
C VAL A 313 15.40 14.59 7.03
N VAL A 314 15.30 13.25 7.00
CA VAL A 314 14.36 12.57 6.11
C VAL A 314 12.91 12.83 6.52
N PHE A 315 12.61 12.97 7.82
CA PHE A 315 11.28 13.34 8.29
C PHE A 315 10.93 14.79 7.96
N ARG A 316 11.86 15.73 8.11
CA ARG A 316 11.66 17.14 7.72
C ARG A 316 11.34 17.28 6.24
N GLN A 317 12.13 16.62 5.38
CA GLN A 317 11.92 16.63 3.94
C GLN A 317 10.58 15.98 3.55
N THR A 318 10.25 14.81 4.14
CA THR A 318 8.98 14.10 3.89
C THR A 318 7.77 14.90 4.38
N LYS A 319 7.87 15.49 5.58
CA LYS A 319 6.82 16.34 6.14
C LYS A 319 6.50 17.51 5.23
N THR A 320 7.51 18.18 4.70
CA THR A 320 7.29 19.35 3.83
C THR A 320 6.51 18.96 2.58
N ILE A 321 6.74 17.77 2.02
CA ILE A 321 5.93 17.21 0.93
C ILE A 321 4.51 16.88 1.43
N ALA A 322 4.37 16.20 2.57
CA ALA A 322 3.10 15.81 3.16
C ALA A 322 2.19 17.00 3.48
N ASP A 323 2.76 18.15 3.85
CA ASP A 323 2.00 19.37 4.12
C ASP A 323 1.36 19.96 2.84
N GLN A 324 1.86 19.62 1.65
CA GLN A 324 1.38 20.13 0.36
C GLN A 324 0.44 19.17 -0.38
N ILE A 325 0.39 17.89 0.00
CA ILE A 325 -0.36 16.86 -0.72
C ILE A 325 -1.23 16.02 0.21
N LYS A 326 -2.37 15.54 -0.30
CA LYS A 326 -3.27 14.64 0.44
C LYS A 326 -3.30 13.23 -0.12
N ASP A 327 -3.20 13.11 -1.45
CA ASP A 327 -3.21 11.84 -2.15
C ASP A 327 -1.79 11.38 -2.48
N TRP A 328 -1.43 10.19 -1.98
CA TRP A 328 -0.14 9.55 -2.17
C TRP A 328 -0.18 8.41 -3.21
N SER A 329 -1.34 8.16 -3.81
CA SER A 329 -1.57 7.02 -4.71
C SER A 329 -0.68 7.02 -5.96
N ASN A 330 -0.17 8.18 -6.35
CA ASN A 330 0.71 8.39 -7.50
C ASN A 330 2.12 8.87 -7.08
N VAL A 331 2.51 8.62 -5.83
CA VAL A 331 3.84 8.97 -5.29
C VAL A 331 4.65 7.70 -5.01
N VAL A 332 5.94 7.77 -5.32
CA VAL A 332 6.98 6.86 -4.85
C VAL A 332 7.99 7.69 -4.09
N LEU A 333 8.35 7.28 -2.88
CA LEU A 333 9.36 7.96 -2.07
C LEU A 333 10.71 7.29 -2.32
N ALA A 334 11.70 8.04 -2.79
CA ALA A 334 13.05 7.54 -2.99
C ALA A 334 13.96 8.02 -1.85
N TYR A 335 14.39 7.10 -1.00
CA TYR A 335 15.41 7.36 0.00
C TYR A 335 16.80 7.19 -0.62
N GLU A 336 17.52 8.30 -0.74
CA GLU A 336 18.84 8.38 -1.35
C GLU A 336 19.85 8.97 -0.34
N PRO A 337 20.51 8.13 0.48
CA PRO A 337 21.58 8.62 1.35
C PRO A 337 22.67 9.24 0.47
N VAL A 338 22.89 10.55 0.57
CA VAL A 338 23.69 11.31 -0.40
C VAL A 338 25.14 10.81 -0.43
N TRP A 339 25.63 10.36 0.71
CA TRP A 339 26.95 9.75 0.88
C TRP A 339 27.13 8.43 0.13
N ALA A 340 26.05 7.77 -0.28
CA ALA A 340 26.05 6.54 -1.08
C ALA A 340 25.79 6.77 -2.58
N ILE A 341 25.68 8.02 -3.05
CA ILE A 341 25.38 8.32 -4.46
C ILE A 341 26.68 8.53 -5.24
N GLY A 342 27.03 7.60 -6.13
CA GLY A 342 28.18 7.75 -7.02
C GLY A 342 29.55 7.67 -6.35
N THR A 343 29.60 7.35 -5.06
CA THR A 343 30.83 7.22 -4.26
C THR A 343 31.40 5.80 -4.26
N GLY A 344 30.65 4.81 -4.77
CA GLY A 344 30.98 3.39 -4.66
C GLY A 344 30.80 2.82 -3.24
N LYS A 345 30.42 3.65 -2.26
CA LYS A 345 29.93 3.22 -0.95
C LYS A 345 28.43 2.97 -1.07
N THR A 346 27.98 1.81 -0.62
CA THR A 346 26.56 1.43 -0.55
C THR A 346 26.19 1.30 0.92
N ALA A 347 25.02 1.80 1.31
CA ALA A 347 24.47 1.45 2.62
C ALA A 347 24.30 -0.07 2.70
N THR A 348 24.56 -0.64 3.87
CA THR A 348 24.25 -2.07 4.07
C THR A 348 22.74 -2.28 3.97
N PRO A 349 22.26 -3.47 3.60
CA PRO A 349 20.83 -3.76 3.56
C PRO A 349 20.13 -3.46 4.89
N ALA A 350 20.79 -3.72 6.02
CA ALA A 350 20.29 -3.36 7.34
C ALA A 350 20.13 -1.84 7.54
N GLN A 351 21.08 -1.03 7.06
CA GLN A 351 20.98 0.44 7.13
C GLN A 351 19.86 0.98 6.23
N ALA A 352 19.67 0.40 5.04
CA ALA A 352 18.56 0.76 4.17
C ALA A 352 17.21 0.39 4.82
N GLN A 353 17.10 -0.82 5.35
CA GLN A 353 15.91 -1.31 6.06
C GLN A 353 15.55 -0.44 7.27
N GLU A 354 16.53 -0.07 8.09
CA GLU A 354 16.35 0.80 9.25
C GLU A 354 15.63 2.10 8.88
N VAL A 355 16.16 2.82 7.88
CA VAL A 355 15.60 4.12 7.49
C VAL A 355 14.26 3.97 6.78
N HIS A 356 14.09 2.95 5.95
CA HIS A 356 12.81 2.67 5.30
C HIS A 356 11.71 2.33 6.31
N GLN A 357 12.01 1.53 7.33
CA GLN A 357 11.09 1.19 8.39
C GLN A 357 10.69 2.44 9.20
N GLN A 358 11.66 3.28 9.55
CA GLN A 358 11.41 4.55 10.26
C GLN A 358 10.54 5.51 9.42
N LEU A 359 10.82 5.63 8.11
CA LEU A 359 9.99 6.41 7.20
C LEU A 359 8.56 5.86 7.11
N ARG A 360 8.39 4.54 7.01
CA ARG A 360 7.06 3.93 6.94
C ARG A 360 6.29 4.13 8.24
N GLN A 361 6.95 4.00 9.39
CA GLN A 361 6.36 4.32 10.69
C GLN A 361 5.94 5.79 10.74
N TRP A 362 6.82 6.71 10.34
CA TRP A 362 6.50 8.13 10.28
C TRP A 362 5.29 8.41 9.38
N MET A 363 5.20 7.78 8.21
CA MET A 363 4.05 7.88 7.30
C MET A 363 2.77 7.36 7.95
N SER A 364 2.84 6.28 8.74
CA SER A 364 1.68 5.70 9.43
C SER A 364 1.12 6.66 10.47
N GLU A 365 2.01 7.30 11.23
CA GLU A 365 1.68 8.20 12.33
C GLU A 365 1.25 9.60 11.85
N ASN A 366 1.86 10.11 10.77
CA ASN A 366 1.71 11.52 10.34
C ASN A 366 0.84 11.68 9.08
N VAL A 367 0.60 10.61 8.33
CA VAL A 367 -0.27 10.65 7.13
C VAL A 367 -1.46 9.72 7.33
N SER A 368 -1.25 8.41 7.26
CA SER A 368 -2.21 7.38 7.68
C SER A 368 -1.59 5.98 7.58
N PRO A 369 -2.11 5.00 8.34
CA PRO A 369 -1.71 3.59 8.19
C PRO A 369 -1.92 3.05 6.76
N ASP A 370 -3.02 3.45 6.09
CA ASP A 370 -3.32 3.01 4.72
C ASP A 370 -2.27 3.53 3.71
N VAL A 371 -1.85 4.80 3.84
CA VAL A 371 -0.78 5.35 3.01
C VAL A 371 0.54 4.64 3.32
N ALA A 372 0.88 4.43 4.59
CA ALA A 372 2.11 3.74 4.98
C ALA A 372 2.18 2.31 4.44
N GLN A 373 1.06 1.59 4.40
CA GLN A 373 1.01 0.22 3.90
C GLN A 373 1.13 0.15 2.37
N SER A 374 0.63 1.16 1.65
CA SER A 374 0.54 1.18 0.18
C SER A 374 1.68 1.94 -0.51
N ILE A 375 2.29 2.92 0.14
CA ILE A 375 3.39 3.71 -0.45
C ILE A 375 4.62 2.83 -0.69
N ARG A 376 5.22 2.99 -1.86
CA ARG A 376 6.51 2.39 -2.19
C ARG A 376 7.62 3.31 -1.72
N ILE A 377 8.52 2.77 -0.90
CA ILE A 377 9.76 3.42 -0.48
C ILE A 377 10.92 2.69 -1.16
N ILE A 378 11.59 3.36 -2.10
CA ILE A 378 12.67 2.79 -2.91
C ILE A 378 14.02 3.33 -2.46
N TYR A 379 15.06 2.52 -2.62
CA TYR A 379 16.43 2.86 -2.21
C TYR A 379 17.28 3.36 -3.39
N GLY A 380 18.01 4.46 -3.23
CA GLY A 380 18.76 5.12 -4.33
C GLY A 380 20.28 5.23 -4.18
N GLY A 381 20.93 4.48 -3.27
CA GLY A 381 22.38 4.61 -3.03
C GLY A 381 23.22 3.48 -3.64
N SER A 382 23.95 3.74 -4.74
CA SER A 382 24.92 2.81 -5.36
C SER A 382 24.41 1.36 -5.52
N VAL A 383 23.20 1.21 -6.07
CA VAL A 383 22.63 -0.09 -6.42
C VAL A 383 23.34 -0.67 -7.66
N THR A 384 23.71 -1.94 -7.59
CA THR A 384 24.34 -2.73 -8.65
C THR A 384 23.63 -4.07 -8.79
N ALA A 385 23.89 -4.80 -9.88
CA ALA A 385 23.34 -6.15 -10.02
C ALA A 385 23.80 -7.11 -8.89
N SER A 386 25.00 -6.89 -8.33
CA SER A 386 25.55 -7.73 -7.27
C SER A 386 24.89 -7.52 -5.90
N ASN A 387 24.39 -6.33 -5.58
CA ASN A 387 23.79 -6.03 -4.28
C ASN A 387 22.25 -5.95 -4.31
N ALA A 388 21.64 -5.83 -5.49
CA ALA A 388 20.20 -5.61 -5.63
C ALA A 388 19.36 -6.73 -5.00
N LYS A 389 19.75 -8.00 -5.15
CA LYS A 389 19.01 -9.13 -4.56
C LYS A 389 18.94 -9.05 -3.03
N GLU A 390 20.06 -8.74 -2.38
CA GLU A 390 20.14 -8.66 -0.91
C GLU A 390 19.37 -7.45 -0.37
N LEU A 391 19.39 -6.32 -1.09
CA LEU A 391 18.56 -5.17 -0.74
C LEU A 391 17.07 -5.45 -0.94
N ALA A 392 16.71 -6.22 -1.97
CA ALA A 392 15.32 -6.50 -2.32
C ALA A 392 14.61 -7.46 -1.34
N THR A 393 15.36 -8.18 -0.49
CA THR A 393 14.81 -9.05 0.57
C THR A 393 14.37 -8.29 1.81
N GLN A 394 14.78 -7.02 1.95
CA GLN A 394 14.40 -6.18 3.08
C GLN A 394 12.91 -5.81 3.01
N ALA A 395 12.19 -5.97 4.11
CA ALA A 395 10.73 -5.91 4.14
C ALA A 395 10.14 -4.55 3.73
N ASP A 396 10.85 -3.47 4.01
CA ASP A 396 10.41 -2.10 3.74
C ASP A 396 11.10 -1.47 2.51
N VAL A 397 11.98 -2.22 1.83
CA VAL A 397 12.59 -1.81 0.57
C VAL A 397 11.73 -2.28 -0.59
N ASP A 398 11.01 -1.34 -1.21
CA ASP A 398 10.04 -1.63 -2.28
C ASP A 398 10.64 -1.52 -3.68
N GLY A 399 11.96 -1.35 -3.77
CA GLY A 399 12.71 -1.31 -5.01
C GLY A 399 13.79 -0.24 -5.03
N PHE A 400 14.15 0.26 -6.22
CA PHE A 400 15.38 1.01 -6.43
C PHE A 400 15.22 2.25 -7.29
N LEU A 401 16.03 3.28 -7.03
CA LEU A 401 16.33 4.36 -7.96
C LEU A 401 17.81 4.29 -8.37
N VAL A 402 18.06 3.81 -9.58
CA VAL A 402 19.40 3.41 -10.04
C VAL A 402 20.03 4.49 -10.91
N GLY A 403 21.20 4.98 -10.52
CA GLY A 403 22.01 5.91 -11.31
C GLY A 403 22.82 5.20 -12.40
N GLY A 404 24.15 5.13 -12.24
CA GLY A 404 25.07 4.67 -13.29
C GLY A 404 24.82 3.25 -13.82
N ALA A 405 24.31 2.33 -13.00
CA ALA A 405 23.98 0.97 -13.45
C ALA A 405 22.74 0.94 -14.38
N SER A 406 21.90 1.99 -14.40
CA SER A 406 20.77 2.11 -15.34
C SER A 406 21.20 2.37 -16.79
N LEU A 407 22.45 2.76 -17.00
CA LEU A 407 23.06 3.00 -18.31
C LEU A 407 23.76 1.76 -18.87
N LYS A 408 23.50 0.59 -18.28
CA LYS A 408 24.19 -0.67 -18.60
C LYS A 408 23.19 -1.82 -18.74
N PRO A 409 23.56 -2.89 -19.47
CA PRO A 409 22.72 -4.10 -19.56
C PRO A 409 22.37 -4.75 -18.22
N GLU A 410 23.21 -4.56 -17.20
CA GLU A 410 22.99 -5.08 -15.85
C GLU A 410 21.73 -4.53 -15.17
N PHE A 411 21.15 -3.42 -15.67
CA PHE A 411 19.89 -2.88 -15.18
C PHE A 411 18.74 -3.90 -15.26
N VAL A 412 18.73 -4.77 -16.28
CA VAL A 412 17.75 -5.87 -16.40
C VAL A 412 17.84 -6.83 -15.21
N GLN A 413 19.05 -7.11 -14.71
CA GLN A 413 19.24 -7.96 -13.53
C GLN A 413 18.71 -7.29 -12.27
N ILE A 414 18.84 -5.97 -12.15
CA ILE A 414 18.29 -5.18 -11.05
C ILE A 414 16.74 -5.16 -11.09
N VAL A 415 16.14 -5.04 -12.28
CA VAL A 415 14.68 -5.16 -12.47
C VAL A 415 14.15 -6.51 -11.98
N ASN A 416 14.94 -7.58 -12.16
CA ASN A 416 14.59 -8.95 -11.77
C ASN A 416 15.13 -9.34 -10.38
N ALA A 417 15.46 -8.38 -9.52
CA ALA A 417 16.10 -8.66 -8.23
C ALA A 417 15.25 -9.53 -7.28
N ARG A 418 13.93 -9.61 -7.48
CA ARG A 418 13.01 -10.46 -6.70
C ARG A 418 12.70 -11.82 -7.35
N GLN A 419 13.34 -12.14 -8.48
CA GLN A 419 13.27 -13.45 -9.11
C GLN A 419 14.35 -14.42 -8.61
#